data_AF-A0A316MSU2-F1
#
_entry.id   AF-A0A316MSU2-F1
#
_cell.length_a   1.000
_cell.length_b   1.000
_cell.length_c   1.000
_cell.angle_alpha   90.00
_cell.angle_beta   90.00
_cell.angle_gamma   90.00
#
_symmetry.space_group_name_H-M   'P 1'
#
loop_
_entity.id
_entity.type
_entity.pdbx_description
1 polymer ?
#
loop_
_entity_poly.entity_id
_entity_poly.type
_entity_poly.pdbx_seq_one_letter_code
_entity_poly.pdbx_strand_id
1 'polypeptide(L)'
;MKEGHIVDIERKAMAHIDALREQCGMSEKELGEKSFPDAKNPRQKVNALRSARGLKGEPLRVRLGDYCAMCEALGRNPAQELLIIYGQAQI
;
A
#
# COMPACT_ATOMS: atom_id res chain seq x y z
N MET A 1 3.81 -4.01 20.46
CA MET A 1 2.58 -3.68 19.72
C MET A 1 1.81 -4.97 19.53
N LYS A 2 0.53 -5.08 19.92
CA LYS A 2 -0.24 -6.32 19.75
C LYS A 2 -0.43 -6.59 18.24
N GLU A 3 -0.37 -7.85 17.79
CA GLU A 3 -0.44 -8.22 16.35
C GLU A 3 -1.63 -7.59 15.60
N GLY A 4 -2.80 -7.47 16.24
CA GLY A 4 -3.97 -6.82 15.64
C GLY A 4 -3.72 -5.38 15.19
N HIS A 5 -2.97 -4.59 15.99
CA HIS A 5 -2.64 -3.21 15.63
C HIS A 5 -1.76 -3.11 14.38
N ILE A 6 -0.93 -4.12 14.11
CA ILE A 6 -0.02 -4.07 12.95
C ILE A 6 -0.82 -4.28 11.67
N VAL A 7 -1.76 -5.23 11.66
CA VAL A 7 -2.62 -5.48 10.50
C VAL A 7 -3.51 -4.27 10.21
N ASP A 8 -4.04 -3.61 11.24
CA ASP A 8 -4.86 -2.41 11.08
C ASP A 8 -4.07 -1.26 10.43
N ILE A 9 -2.82 -1.06 10.84
CA ILE A 9 -1.92 -0.06 10.24
C ILE A 9 -1.64 -0.39 8.77
N GLU A 10 -1.42 -1.65 8.42
CA GLU A 10 -1.21 -2.07 7.03
C GLU A 10 -2.45 -1.81 6.16
N ARG A 11 -3.66 -2.02 6.70
CA ARG A 11 -4.91 -1.69 6.00
C ARG A 11 -5.09 -0.19 5.82
N LYS A 12 -4.82 0.61 6.85
CA LYS A 12 -4.84 2.08 6.75
C LYS A 12 -3.81 2.57 5.73
N ALA A 13 -2.62 1.98 5.69
CA ALA A 13 -1.60 2.33 4.72
C ALA A 13 -2.03 2.06 3.27
N MET A 14 -2.65 0.90 2.99
CA MET A 14 -3.17 0.62 1.64
C MET A 14 -4.34 1.52 1.26
N ALA A 15 -5.27 1.78 2.18
CA ALA A 15 -6.37 2.70 1.94
C ALA A 15 -5.88 4.13 1.65
N HIS A 16 -4.81 4.56 2.33
CA HIS A 16 -4.16 5.85 2.07
C HIS A 16 -3.51 5.91 0.69
N ILE A 17 -2.80 4.84 0.29
CA ILE A 17 -2.24 4.72 -1.08
C ILE A 17 -3.35 4.79 -2.13
N ASP A 18 -4.50 4.16 -1.88
CA ASP A 18 -5.64 4.19 -2.81
C ASP A 18 -6.22 5.60 -2.96
N ALA A 19 -6.39 6.32 -1.84
CA ALA A 19 -6.84 7.71 -1.86
C ALA A 19 -5.86 8.63 -2.61
N LEU A 20 -4.55 8.49 -2.37
CA LEU A 20 -3.52 9.25 -3.07
C LEU A 20 -3.50 8.95 -4.58
N ARG A 21 -3.62 7.67 -4.95
CA ARG A 21 -3.71 7.24 -6.34
C ARG A 21 -4.89 7.90 -7.06
N GLU A 22 -6.06 7.92 -6.43
CA GLU A 22 -7.27 8.55 -6.97
C GLU A 22 -7.11 10.07 -7.12
N GLN A 23 -6.52 10.74 -6.14
CA GLN A 23 -6.21 12.18 -6.22
C GLN A 23 -5.24 12.51 -7.37
N CYS A 24 -4.30 11.61 -7.65
CA CYS A 24 -3.35 11.74 -8.77
C CYS A 24 -3.95 11.32 -10.11
N GLY A 25 -5.21 10.87 -10.17
CA GLY A 25 -5.85 10.38 -11.41
C GLY A 25 -5.19 9.14 -11.99
N MET A 26 -4.42 8.39 -11.19
CA MET A 26 -3.62 7.26 -11.65
C MET A 26 -4.42 5.95 -11.63
N SER A 27 -4.35 5.14 -12.67
CA SER A 27 -4.97 3.81 -12.65
C SER A 27 -4.19 2.83 -11.78
N GLU A 28 -4.83 1.74 -11.35
CA GLU A 28 -4.14 0.67 -10.60
C GLU A 28 -3.00 0.02 -11.40
N LYS A 29 -3.18 -0.07 -12.73
CA LYS A 29 -2.19 -0.63 -13.63
C LYS A 29 -0.95 0.25 -13.65
N GLU A 30 -1.12 1.56 -13.83
CA GLU A 30 -0.01 2.53 -13.84
C GLU A 30 0.70 2.58 -12.50
N LEU A 31 -0.03 2.51 -11.38
CA LEU A 31 0.59 2.45 -10.06
C LEU A 31 1.48 1.21 -9.95
N GLY A 32 0.97 0.04 -10.36
CA GLY A 32 1.76 -1.20 -10.36
C GLY A 32 3.01 -1.09 -11.21
N GLU A 33 2.90 -0.62 -12.45
CA GLU A 33 4.01 -0.48 -13.39
C GLU A 33 5.08 0.50 -12.89
N LYS A 34 4.68 1.62 -12.28
CA LYS A 34 5.61 2.59 -11.70
C LYS A 34 6.27 2.10 -10.41
N SER A 35 5.53 1.40 -9.57
CA SER A 35 6.03 0.92 -8.27
C SER A 35 6.93 -0.30 -8.41
N PHE A 36 6.64 -1.16 -9.39
CA PHE A 36 7.32 -2.45 -9.55
C PHE A 36 7.64 -2.73 -11.03
N PRO A 37 8.49 -1.92 -11.68
CA PRO A 37 8.76 -2.03 -13.12
C PRO A 37 9.34 -3.38 -13.52
N ASP A 38 10.14 -4.01 -12.64
CA ASP A 38 10.78 -5.30 -12.89
C ASP A 38 9.89 -6.51 -12.53
N ALA A 39 8.68 -6.28 -12.00
CA ALA A 39 7.80 -7.39 -11.65
C ALA A 39 7.18 -8.01 -12.89
N LYS A 40 7.14 -9.34 -12.96
CA LYS A 40 6.50 -10.09 -14.06
C LYS A 40 5.01 -9.72 -14.25
N ASN A 41 4.33 -9.34 -13.18
CA ASN A 41 2.94 -8.86 -13.23
C ASN A 41 2.70 -7.78 -12.15
N PRO A 42 3.07 -6.51 -12.41
CA PRO A 42 3.10 -5.46 -11.41
C PRO A 42 1.73 -5.13 -10.82
N ARG A 43 0.69 -5.10 -11.66
CA ARG A 43 -0.71 -4.94 -11.22
C ARG A 43 -1.13 -6.05 -10.27
N GLN A 44 -0.80 -7.29 -10.59
CA GLN A 44 -1.16 -8.44 -9.74
C GLN A 44 -0.47 -8.35 -8.37
N LYS A 45 0.76 -7.84 -8.31
CA LYS A 45 1.48 -7.61 -7.05
C LYS A 45 0.75 -6.61 -6.16
N VAL A 46 0.36 -5.45 -6.70
CA VAL A 46 -0.44 -4.45 -5.96
C VAL A 46 -1.77 -5.06 -5.49
N ASN A 47 -2.47 -5.79 -6.37
CA ASN A 47 -3.74 -6.42 -6.02
C ASN A 47 -3.63 -7.50 -4.94
N ALA A 48 -2.50 -8.19 -4.83
CA ALA A 48 -2.28 -9.17 -3.76
C ALA A 48 -2.07 -8.53 -2.38
N LEU A 49 -1.64 -7.26 -2.33
CA LEU A 49 -1.54 -6.47 -1.10
C LEU A 49 -2.92 -5.93 -0.65
N ARG A 50 -3.83 -5.70 -1.61
CA ARG A 50 -5.18 -5.18 -1.36
C ARG A 50 -6.19 -6.27 -1.04
N SER A 51 -6.23 -7.31 -1.86
CA SER A 51 -7.28 -8.32 -1.84
C SER A 51 -6.78 -9.64 -1.28
N ALA A 52 -7.62 -10.27 -0.46
CA ALA A 52 -7.41 -11.60 0.04
C ALA A 52 -7.17 -12.60 -1.09
N ARG A 53 -5.97 -13.19 -1.14
CA ARG A 53 -5.67 -14.30 -2.05
C ARG A 53 -4.87 -15.36 -1.32
N GLY A 54 -5.57 -16.35 -0.78
CA GLY A 54 -5.00 -17.52 -0.11
C GLY A 54 -6.07 -18.33 0.64
N LEU A 55 -5.72 -19.54 1.07
CA LEU A 55 -6.60 -20.51 1.75
C LEU A 55 -7.25 -19.98 3.04
N LYS A 56 -6.69 -18.91 3.64
CA LYS A 56 -7.21 -18.24 4.84
C LYS A 56 -7.99 -16.96 4.57
N GLY A 57 -8.10 -16.52 3.30
CA GLY A 57 -8.88 -15.33 2.95
C GLY A 57 -8.28 -14.00 3.46
N GLU A 58 -6.97 -13.92 3.69
CA GLU A 58 -6.30 -12.69 4.12
C GLU A 58 -5.40 -12.11 3.00
N PRO A 59 -5.38 -10.77 2.79
CA PRO A 59 -4.43 -10.11 1.90
C PRO A 59 -2.98 -10.28 2.38
N LEU A 60 -2.02 -10.18 1.45
CA LEU A 60 -0.60 -10.21 1.81
C LEU A 60 -0.23 -9.04 2.73
N ARG A 61 0.77 -9.28 3.60
CA ARG A 61 1.35 -8.25 4.47
C ARG A 61 2.05 -7.19 3.64
N VAL A 62 1.87 -5.93 4.01
CA VAL A 62 2.50 -4.80 3.32
C VAL A 62 3.92 -4.65 3.84
N ARG A 63 4.90 -5.06 3.02
CA ARG A 63 6.31 -4.83 3.37
C ARG A 63 6.63 -3.34 3.25
N LEU A 64 7.48 -2.84 4.15
CA LEU A 64 7.89 -1.43 4.13
C LEU A 64 8.47 -1.01 2.77
N GLY A 65 9.29 -1.86 2.13
CA GLY A 65 9.84 -1.57 0.81
C GLY A 65 8.77 -1.47 -0.28
N ASP A 66 7.72 -2.30 -0.23
CA ASP A 66 6.61 -2.23 -1.19
C ASP A 66 5.79 -0.95 -0.99
N TYR A 67 5.58 -0.53 0.27
CA TYR A 67 4.92 0.73 0.59
C TYR A 67 5.73 1.94 0.09
N CYS A 68 7.04 1.98 0.36
CA CYS A 68 7.90 3.06 -0.10
C CYS A 68 7.88 3.18 -1.63
N ALA A 69 7.98 2.06 -2.35
CA ALA A 69 7.92 2.05 -3.81
C ALA A 69 6.60 2.63 -4.35
N MET A 70 5.47 2.32 -3.70
CA MET A 70 4.16 2.89 -4.08
C MET A 70 4.05 4.39 -3.77
N CYS A 71 4.58 4.86 -2.63
CA CYS A 71 4.65 6.28 -2.32
C CYS A 71 5.51 7.04 -3.34
N GLU A 72 6.70 6.52 -3.67
CA GLU A 72 7.60 7.14 -4.64
C GLU A 72 6.99 7.17 -6.05
N ALA A 73 6.28 6.11 -6.46
CA ALA A 73 5.54 6.06 -7.72
C ALA A 73 4.44 7.14 -7.81
N LEU A 74 3.88 7.55 -6.68
CA LEU A 74 2.90 8.63 -6.54
C LEU A 74 3.56 10.01 -6.34
N GLY A 75 4.90 10.10 -6.34
CA GLY A 75 5.64 11.33 -6.08
C GLY A 75 5.54 11.83 -4.63
N ARG A 76 5.25 10.92 -3.68
CA ARG A 76 5.08 11.22 -2.26
C ARG A 76 6.29 10.74 -1.45
N ASN A 77 6.56 11.42 -0.34
CA ASN A 77 7.61 11.01 0.60
C ASN A 77 7.05 9.93 1.55
N PRO A 78 7.56 8.69 1.54
CA PRO A 78 7.01 7.60 2.36
C PRO A 78 6.98 7.89 3.86
N ALA A 79 7.98 8.62 4.39
CA ALA A 79 8.06 8.94 5.80
C ALA A 79 7.00 9.95 6.23
N GLN A 80 6.70 10.93 5.37
CA GLN A 80 5.64 11.90 5.63
C GLN A 80 4.25 11.24 5.60
N GLU A 81 4.02 10.34 4.64
CA GLU A 81 2.75 9.62 4.54
C GLU A 81 2.55 8.65 5.73
N LEU A 82 3.62 7.98 6.19
CA LEU A 82 3.57 7.16 7.40
C LEU A 82 3.26 7.98 8.66
N LEU A 83 3.80 9.20 8.77
CA LEU A 83 3.51 10.09 9.89
C LEU A 83 2.02 10.46 9.94
N ILE A 84 1.40 10.71 8.79
CA ILE A 84 -0.04 10.98 8.67
C ILE A 84 -0.85 9.77 9.14
N ILE A 85 -0.52 8.57 8.64
CA ILE A 85 -1.19 7.32 9.03
C ILE A 85 -1.05 7.07 10.53
N TYR A 86 0.13 7.30 11.10
CA TYR A 86 0.39 7.12 12.53
C TYR A 86 -0.39 8.12 13.38
N GLY A 87 -0.44 9.40 12.98
CA GLY A 87 -1.23 10.42 13.66
C GLY A 87 -2.74 10.10 13.69
N GLN A 88 -3.25 9.47 12.64
CA GLN A 88 -4.64 8.98 12.55
C GLN A 88 -4.89 7.66 13.32
N ALA A 89 -3.85 7.01 13.81
CA ALA A 89 -3.96 5.77 14.59
C ALA A 89 -3.89 5.99 16.11
N GLN A 90 -3.56 7.21 16.57
CA GLN A 90 -3.48 7.57 17.99
C GLN A 90 -4.75 8.26 18.55
N ILE A 91 -5.82 8.36 17.75
CA ILE A 91 -7.12 8.91 18.17
C ILE A 91 -8.11 7.77 18.37
#